data_AF-A0A0S7YXW8-F1
#
_entry.id   AF-A0A0S7YXW8-F1
#
_cell.length_a   1.000
_cell.length_b   1.000
_cell.length_c   1.000
_cell.angle_alpha   90.00
_cell.angle_beta   90.00
_cell.angle_gamma   90.00
#
_symmetry.space_group_name_H-M   'P 1'
#
loop_
_entity.id
_entity.type
_entity.pdbx_description
1 polymer ?
#
loop_
_entity_poly.entity_id
_entity_poly.type
_entity_poly.pdbx_seq_one_letter_code
_entity_poly.pdbx_strand_id
1 'polypeptide(L)' 'IAVAGPDGEPRVSLSANALLGARHLYVLLRGRTKLAKLESAMGGDLPVARVLCGRAAAVHVFAGD' A
#
# COMPACT_ATOMS: atom_id res chain seq x y z
N ILE A 1 4.91 11.18 8.47
CA ILE A 1 5.87 10.48 9.35
C ILE A 1 7.18 10.37 8.59
N ALA A 2 8.32 10.62 9.24
CA ALA A 2 9.62 10.38 8.63
C ALA A 2 9.85 8.87 8.49
N VAL A 3 10.18 8.41 7.29
CA VAL A 3 10.48 6.99 7.01
C VAL A 3 11.76 6.91 6.20
N ALA A 4 12.53 5.85 6.39
CA ALA A 4 13.70 5.60 5.56
C ALA A 4 13.27 5.11 4.17
N GLY A 5 13.79 5.74 3.13
CA GLY A 5 13.68 5.24 1.77
C GLY A 5 14.72 4.16 1.47
N PRO A 6 14.72 3.65 0.22
CA PRO A 6 15.85 2.91 -0.33
C PRO A 6 17.17 3.64 -0.05
N ASP A 7 18.21 2.88 0.28
CA ASP A 7 19.56 3.42 0.55
C ASP A 7 19.64 4.44 1.70
N GLY A 8 18.63 4.45 2.59
CA GLY A 8 18.62 5.28 3.79
C GLY A 8 18.25 6.75 3.55
N GLU A 9 17.76 7.09 2.36
CA GLU A 9 17.36 8.46 2.05
C GLU A 9 16.18 8.92 2.94
N PRO A 10 16.20 10.16 3.45
CA PRO A 10 15.12 10.66 4.28
C PRO A 10 13.86 10.88 3.43
N ARG A 11 12.73 10.27 3.86
CA ARG A 11 11.43 10.46 3.20
C ARG A 11 10.39 11.01 4.16
N VAL A 12 9.52 11.86 3.62
CA VAL A 12 8.25 12.22 4.25
C VAL A 12 7.15 11.40 3.58
N SER A 13 6.36 10.70 4.37
CA SER A 13 5.21 9.92 3.87
C SER A 13 3.96 10.17 4.70
N LEU A 14 2.81 10.02 4.05
CA LEU A 14 1.53 9.96 4.74
C LEU A 14 1.52 8.79 5.72
N SER A 15 0.88 8.98 6.87
CA SER A 15 0.67 7.89 7.83
C SER A 15 -0.40 6.93 7.32
N ALA A 16 -0.39 5.70 7.82
CA ALA A 16 -1.47 4.74 7.54
C ALA A 16 -2.84 5.30 7.94
N ASN A 17 -2.95 5.98 9.09
CA ASN A 17 -4.20 6.62 9.52
C ASN A 17 -4.66 7.72 8.56
N ALA A 18 -3.74 8.49 7.98
CA ALA A 18 -4.09 9.49 6.96
C ALA A 18 -4.67 8.82 5.69
N LEU A 19 -4.16 7.66 5.31
CA LEU A 19 -4.69 6.88 4.18
C LEU A 19 -6.06 6.26 4.50
N LEU A 20 -6.27 5.78 5.72
CA LEU A 20 -7.55 5.20 6.15
C LEU A 20 -8.69 6.23 6.19
N GLY A 21 -8.38 7.51 6.38
CA GLY A 21 -9.36 8.60 6.31
C GLY A 21 -9.79 9.00 4.89
N ALA A 22 -9.19 8.41 3.84
CA ALA A 22 -9.55 8.71 2.46
C ALA A 22 -10.94 8.16 2.11
N ARG A 23 -11.69 8.86 1.24
CA ARG A 23 -12.97 8.33 0.72
C ARG A 23 -12.75 7.16 -0.24
N HIS A 24 -11.72 7.27 -1.07
CA HIS A 24 -11.33 6.28 -2.06
C HIS A 24 -9.82 6.09 -2.04
N LEU A 25 -9.37 4.85 -2.23
CA LEU A 25 -7.95 4.51 -2.33
C LEU A 25 -7.74 3.65 -3.57
N TYR A 26 -6.79 4.06 -4.41
CA TYR A 26 -6.48 3.40 -5.68
C TYR A 26 -5.05 2.89 -5.65
N VAL A 27 -4.87 1.59 -5.88
CA VAL A 27 -3.54 0.96 -5.96
C VAL A 27 -3.30 0.51 -7.39
N LEU A 28 -2.28 1.07 -8.03
CA LEU A 28 -1.86 0.69 -9.37
C LEU A 28 -0.60 -0.19 -9.28
N LEU A 29 -0.70 -1.40 -9.81
CA LEU A 29 0.41 -2.35 -9.91
C LEU A 29 0.70 -2.64 -11.38
N ARG A 30 2.00 -2.69 -11.69
CA ARG A 30 2.48 -3.14 -12.99
C ARG A 30 3.50 -4.26 -12.84
N GLY A 31 3.31 -5.32 -13.62
CA GLY A 31 4.18 -6.49 -13.67
C GLY A 31 3.82 -7.56 -12.64
N ARG A 32 3.87 -8.81 -13.11
CA ARG A 32 3.44 -10.02 -12.39
C ARG A 32 4.10 -10.20 -11.02
N THR A 33 5.37 -9.81 -10.88
CA THR A 33 6.11 -9.90 -9.60
C THR A 33 5.50 -9.04 -8.50
N LYS A 34 4.97 -7.86 -8.83
CA LYS A 34 4.35 -6.97 -7.83
C LYS A 34 2.97 -7.47 -7.41
N LEU A 35 2.21 -8.00 -8.37
CA LEU A 35 0.93 -8.63 -8.09
C LEU A 35 1.10 -9.84 -7.16
N ALA A 36 2.00 -10.76 -7.50
CA ALA A 36 2.28 -11.94 -6.67
C ALA A 36 2.72 -11.57 -5.25
N LYS A 37 3.54 -10.52 -5.09
CA LYS A 37 3.91 -10.02 -3.76
C LYS A 37 2.71 -9.47 -2.99
N LEU A 38 1.82 -8.72 -3.63
CA LEU A 38 0.63 -8.20 -2.97
C LEU A 38 -0.30 -9.33 -2.53
N GLU A 39 -0.53 -10.31 -3.41
CA GLU A 39 -1.36 -11.49 -3.12
C GLU A 39 -0.79 -12.29 -1.95
N SER A 40 0.51 -12.57 -1.95
CA SER A 40 1.18 -13.29 -0.85
C SER A 40 1.13 -12.54 0.49
N ALA A 41 0.92 -11.22 0.45
CA ALA A 41 0.89 -10.37 1.62
C ALA A 41 -0.51 -10.15 2.17
N MET A 42 -1.55 -10.57 1.45
CA MET A 42 -2.92 -10.53 1.97
C MET A 42 -3.03 -11.54 3.13
N GLY A 43 -3.08 -11.02 4.35
CA GLY A 43 -3.02 -11.80 5.60
C GLY A 43 -1.67 -11.76 6.32
N GLY A 44 -0.66 -11.09 5.75
CA GLY A 44 0.66 -10.91 6.32
C GLY A 44 0.96 -9.49 6.78
N ASP A 45 2.21 -9.24 7.17
CA ASP A 45 2.66 -7.99 7.78
C ASP A 45 3.36 -7.02 6.81
N LEU A 46 2.75 -6.75 5.64
CA LEU A 46 3.22 -5.68 4.76
C LEU A 46 2.46 -4.37 5.01
N PRO A 47 3.15 -3.20 4.96
CA PRO A 47 2.48 -1.90 5.13
C PRO A 47 1.30 -1.68 4.19
N VAL A 48 1.41 -2.11 2.92
CA VAL A 48 0.31 -2.02 1.95
C VAL A 48 -0.86 -2.91 2.33
N ALA A 49 -0.61 -4.12 2.83
CA ALA A 49 -1.65 -5.05 3.25
C ALA A 49 -2.44 -4.50 4.45
N ARG A 50 -1.77 -3.84 5.40
CA ARG A 50 -2.45 -3.16 6.53
C ARG A 50 -3.44 -2.10 6.06
N VAL A 51 -3.09 -1.32 5.01
CA VAL A 51 -3.98 -0.32 4.42
C VAL A 51 -5.14 -0.97 3.65
N LEU A 52 -4.90 -2.07 2.93
CA LEU A 52 -5.95 -2.81 2.22
C LEU A 52 -6.96 -3.48 3.18
N CYS A 53 -6.48 -3.98 4.33
CA CYS A 53 -7.32 -4.70 5.30
C CYS A 53 -8.04 -3.79 6.31
N GLY A 54 -7.51 -2.61 6.63
CA GLY A 54 -7.98 -1.71 7.70
C GLY A 54 -9.29 -0.94 7.43
N ARG A 55 -10.15 -1.45 6.54
CA ARG A 55 -11.37 -0.85 5.96
C ARG A 55 -11.99 0.37 6.67
N ALA A 56 -11.93 1.50 5.97
CA ALA A 56 -12.92 2.59 5.99
C ALA A 56 -13.17 3.18 4.57
N ALA A 57 -12.15 3.16 3.69
CA ALA A 57 -12.23 3.62 2.31
C ALA A 57 -12.67 2.51 1.33
N ALA A 58 -13.32 2.90 0.22
CA ALA A 58 -13.46 2.01 -0.94
C ALA A 58 -12.10 1.86 -1.63
N VAL A 59 -11.51 0.66 -1.55
CA VAL A 59 -10.20 0.37 -2.13
C VAL A 59 -10.34 -0.34 -3.47
N HIS A 60 -9.66 0.17 -4.49
CA HIS A 60 -9.65 -0.36 -5.84
C HIS A 60 -8.21 -0.70 -6.26
N VAL A 61 -7.99 -1.93 -6.69
CA VAL A 61 -6.67 -2.39 -7.16
C VAL A 61 -6.74 -2.60 -8.67
N PHE A 62 -5.86 -1.94 -9.40
CA PHE A 62 -5.66 -2.11 -10.84
C PHE A 62 -4.31 -2.77 -11.07
N ALA A 63 -4.31 -3.94 -11.71
CA ALA A 63 -3.10 -4.67 -12.05
C ALA A 63 -3.05 -4.93 -13.57
N GLY A 64 -1.90 -4.65 -14.17
CA GLY A 64 -1.63 -4.93 -15.58
C GLY A 64 -0.16 -5.29 -15.81
N ASP A 65 0.15 -5.78 -17.01
CA ASP A 65 1.51 -6.17 -17.39
C ASP A 65 2.39 -4.98 -17.86
#